data_AF-A0AAJ4RE20-F1
#
_entry.id   AF-A0AAJ4RE20-F1
#
_cell.length_a   1.000
_cell.length_b   1.000
_cell.length_c   1.000
_cell.angle_alpha   90.00
_cell.angle_beta   90.00
_cell.angle_gamma   90.00
#
_symmetry.space_group_name_H-M   'P 1'
#
loop_
_entity.id
_entity.type
_entity.pdbx_description
1 polymer ?
#
loop_
_entity_poly.entity_id
_entity_poly.type
_entity_poly.pdbx_seq_one_letter_code
_entity_poly.pdbx_strand_id
1 'polypeptide(L)'
;MDYKKYLRDDIDFKILSNYTFAYADIEEDFEEFKRRLGGYDVGVWVDKMENGELKMENGQWRMDEIRFFNSQGEELSWEDLVLNYMKALNTFMREQIGVCINKNIPRTLDNDLTYLIVQRKDYKDFHDNFFIAVDGEVIFPMITKNFDIDLAIIKLVEWKNRAGMKNLIKFHN
;
A
#
# COMPACT_ATOMS: atom_id res chain seq x y z
N MET A 1 17.03 7.00 -2.18
CA MET A 1 16.81 7.99 -1.10
C MET A 1 17.03 7.29 0.24
N ASP A 2 17.57 7.94 1.27
CA ASP A 2 17.72 7.29 2.59
C ASP A 2 16.42 7.43 3.39
N TYR A 3 15.66 6.33 3.50
CA TYR A 3 14.40 6.31 4.23
C TYR A 3 14.58 6.01 5.71
N LYS A 4 15.78 5.63 6.20
CA LYS A 4 15.99 5.18 7.59
C LYS A 4 15.41 6.13 8.64
N LYS A 5 15.56 7.44 8.45
CA LYS A 5 15.05 8.46 9.38
C LYS A 5 13.52 8.49 9.54
N TYR A 6 12.80 7.89 8.60
CA TYR A 6 11.35 7.78 8.65
C TYR A 6 10.90 6.43 9.20
N LEU A 7 11.79 5.43 9.30
CA LEU A 7 11.45 4.06 9.66
C LEU A 7 11.74 3.79 11.13
N ARG A 8 10.94 2.92 11.73
CA ARG A 8 11.24 2.37 13.04
C ARG A 8 12.30 1.28 12.93
N ASP A 9 13.28 1.39 13.80
CA ASP A 9 14.43 0.51 13.95
C ASP A 9 14.10 -0.80 14.69
N ASP A 10 12.94 -0.88 15.35
CA ASP A 10 12.45 -2.09 16.03
C ASP A 10 11.50 -2.96 15.18
N ILE A 11 11.29 -2.61 13.90
CA ILE A 11 10.35 -3.32 13.02
C ILE A 11 11.05 -3.81 11.76
N ASP A 12 11.15 -5.12 11.63
CA ASP A 12 11.62 -5.76 10.41
C ASP A 12 10.49 -5.80 9.36
N PHE A 13 10.89 -5.74 8.09
CA PHE A 13 10.00 -5.88 6.94
C PHE A 13 10.75 -6.53 5.77
N LYS A 14 10.02 -7.27 4.93
CA LYS A 14 10.58 -7.91 3.74
C LYS A 14 9.72 -7.64 2.50
N ILE A 15 10.33 -7.01 1.51
CA ILE A 15 9.70 -6.69 0.22
C ILE A 15 10.39 -7.52 -0.86
N LEU A 16 9.61 -8.18 -1.72
CA LEU A 16 10.10 -8.83 -2.93
C LEU A 16 9.63 -8.04 -4.15
N SER A 17 10.51 -7.79 -5.12
CA SER A 17 10.12 -7.11 -6.34
C SER A 17 10.89 -7.57 -7.58
N ASN A 18 10.32 -7.39 -8.76
CA ASN A 18 11.04 -7.48 -10.03
C ASN A 18 11.68 -6.15 -10.47
N TYR A 19 11.46 -5.08 -9.70
CA TYR A 19 12.03 -3.77 -9.94
C TYR A 19 12.88 -3.34 -8.75
N THR A 20 13.86 -2.47 -9.02
CA THR A 20 14.77 -1.94 -8.00
C THR A 20 14.05 -0.95 -7.08
N PHE A 21 13.32 -1.48 -6.09
CA PHE A 21 12.75 -0.75 -4.97
C PHE A 21 13.74 -0.67 -3.80
N ALA A 22 13.68 0.42 -3.02
CA ALA A 22 14.46 0.51 -1.80
C ALA A 22 14.11 -0.61 -0.80
N TYR A 23 15.15 -1.29 -0.29
CA TYR A 23 15.05 -2.42 0.66
C TYR A 23 14.31 -3.66 0.12
N ALA A 24 14.09 -3.77 -1.19
CA ALA A 24 13.51 -4.96 -1.79
C ALA A 24 14.61 -5.96 -2.18
N ASP A 25 14.32 -7.24 -1.96
CA ASP A 25 15.02 -8.31 -2.68
C ASP A 25 14.47 -8.37 -4.10
N ILE A 26 15.36 -8.67 -5.06
CA ILE A 26 15.02 -8.70 -6.48
C ILE A 26 14.76 -10.14 -6.96
N GLU A 27 13.70 -10.31 -7.74
CA GLU A 27 13.38 -11.52 -8.50
C GLU A 27 12.69 -11.15 -9.81
N GLU A 28 13.37 -11.41 -10.92
CA GLU A 28 12.91 -11.03 -12.27
C GLU A 28 12.08 -12.12 -12.94
N ASP A 29 12.19 -13.37 -12.48
CA ASP A 29 11.36 -14.47 -12.99
C ASP A 29 10.02 -14.51 -12.24
N PHE A 30 8.91 -14.44 -12.97
CA PHE A 30 7.59 -14.34 -12.35
C PHE A 30 7.23 -15.61 -11.56
N GLU A 31 7.57 -16.80 -12.06
CA GLU A 31 7.23 -18.06 -11.38
C GLU A 31 8.03 -18.23 -10.08
N GLU A 32 9.33 -17.90 -10.13
CA GLU A 32 10.19 -17.89 -8.96
C GLU A 32 9.75 -16.80 -7.96
N PHE A 33 9.37 -15.62 -8.45
CA PHE A 33 8.79 -14.55 -7.64
C PHE A 33 7.58 -15.07 -6.87
N LYS A 34 6.61 -15.70 -7.56
CA LYS A 34 5.41 -16.29 -6.93
C LYS A 34 5.77 -17.35 -5.89
N ARG A 35 6.78 -18.18 -6.16
CA ARG A 35 7.24 -19.22 -5.23
C ARG A 35 7.87 -18.63 -3.96
N ARG A 36 8.59 -17.52 -4.09
CA ARG A 36 9.31 -16.86 -2.98
C ARG A 36 8.41 -16.04 -2.07
N LEU A 37 7.24 -15.58 -2.54
CA LEU A 37 6.32 -14.69 -1.80
C LEU A 37 6.02 -15.11 -0.35
N GLY A 38 5.97 -16.40 -0.05
CA GLY A 38 5.71 -16.90 1.31
C GLY A 38 6.73 -16.47 2.37
N GLY A 39 7.93 -16.04 1.95
CA GLY A 39 8.97 -15.49 2.82
C GLY A 39 8.96 -13.98 2.99
N TYR A 40 8.01 -13.27 2.36
CA TYR A 40 7.96 -11.81 2.28
C TYR A 40 6.62 -11.28 2.80
N ASP A 41 6.60 -10.01 3.19
CA ASP A 41 5.39 -9.34 3.65
C ASP A 41 4.54 -8.80 2.51
N VAL A 42 5.20 -8.40 1.41
CA VAL A 42 4.56 -7.91 0.18
C VAL A 42 5.44 -8.26 -1.03
N GLY A 43 4.78 -8.63 -2.11
CA GLY A 43 5.36 -8.70 -3.44
C GLY A 43 4.93 -7.51 -4.29
N VAL A 44 5.86 -6.94 -5.04
CA VAL A 44 5.62 -5.82 -5.95
C VAL A 44 6.12 -6.21 -7.33
N TRP A 45 5.21 -6.34 -8.28
CA TRP A 45 5.52 -6.71 -9.65
C TRP A 45 5.15 -5.58 -10.60
N VAL A 46 6.09 -5.23 -11.46
CA VAL A 46 5.93 -4.18 -12.46
C VAL A 46 5.74 -4.84 -13.83
N ASP A 47 4.62 -4.56 -14.48
CA ASP A 47 4.29 -5.18 -15.78
C ASP A 47 4.95 -4.48 -16.97
N LYS A 48 5.23 -3.17 -16.89
CA LYS A 48 5.83 -2.40 -17.98
C LYS A 48 7.14 -1.76 -17.56
N MET A 49 8.21 -2.19 -18.22
CA MET A 49 9.53 -1.55 -18.15
C MET A 49 9.90 -1.06 -19.56
N GLU A 50 10.33 0.19 -19.71
CA GLU A 50 10.98 0.68 -20.94
C GLU A 50 12.48 0.84 -20.64
N ASN A 51 13.33 0.11 -21.35
CA ASN A 51 14.80 0.13 -21.18
C ASN A 51 15.31 -0.18 -19.75
N GLY A 52 14.57 -0.98 -18.97
CA GLY A 52 14.94 -1.32 -17.60
C GLY A 52 14.56 -0.26 -16.56
N GLU A 53 13.88 0.81 -16.99
CA GLU A 53 13.30 1.82 -16.10
C GLU A 53 11.77 1.78 -16.21
N LEU A 54 11.11 2.11 -15.12
CA LEU A 54 9.66 2.28 -15.10
C LEU A 54 9.26 3.53 -15.87
N LYS A 55 8.19 3.45 -16.65
CA LYS A 55 7.71 4.56 -17.46
C LYS A 55 7.09 5.63 -16.55
N MET A 56 7.90 6.59 -16.14
CA MET A 56 7.40 7.79 -15.48
C MET A 56 6.73 8.70 -16.51
N GLU A 57 5.40 8.73 -16.56
CA GLU A 57 4.69 9.79 -17.29
C GLU A 57 4.64 11.05 -16.42
N ASN A 58 5.21 12.16 -16.91
CA ASN A 58 5.27 13.44 -16.20
C ASN A 58 5.96 13.39 -14.83
N GLY A 59 6.86 12.42 -14.60
CA GLY A 59 7.55 12.25 -13.30
C GLY A 59 6.68 11.66 -12.20
N GLN A 60 5.53 11.07 -12.55
CA GLN A 60 4.63 10.42 -11.60
C GLN A 60 4.43 8.94 -11.96
N TRP A 61 4.41 8.12 -10.92
CA TRP A 61 4.02 6.72 -10.99
C TRP A 61 2.52 6.61 -11.22
N ARG A 62 2.09 5.66 -12.05
CA ARG A 62 0.70 5.23 -12.08
C ARG A 62 0.56 3.85 -11.41
N MET A 63 -0.36 3.74 -10.46
CA MET A 63 -0.55 2.51 -9.69
C MET A 63 -1.15 1.36 -10.53
N ASP A 64 -1.69 1.65 -11.72
CA ASP A 64 -2.22 0.66 -12.66
C ASP A 64 -1.14 -0.15 -13.39
N GLU A 65 0.13 0.26 -13.32
CA GLU A 65 1.27 -0.47 -13.90
C GLU A 65 1.99 -1.38 -12.89
N ILE A 66 1.52 -1.38 -11.64
CA ILE A 66 2.14 -2.09 -10.51
C ILE A 66 1.13 -3.05 -9.90
N ARG A 67 1.50 -4.32 -9.85
CA ARG A 67 0.73 -5.39 -9.25
C ARG A 67 1.29 -5.72 -7.89
N PHE A 68 0.41 -5.79 -6.91
CA PHE A 68 0.77 -6.06 -5.53
C PHE A 68 0.30 -7.45 -5.14
N PHE A 69 1.13 -8.16 -4.39
CA PHE A 69 0.83 -9.50 -3.91
C PHE A 69 1.02 -9.59 -2.41
N ASN A 70 0.14 -10.32 -1.75
CA ASN A 70 0.36 -10.72 -0.38
C ASN A 70 1.25 -11.97 -0.29
N SER A 71 1.62 -12.39 0.92
CA SER A 71 2.51 -13.55 1.14
C SER A 71 1.90 -14.89 0.71
N GLN A 72 0.59 -14.93 0.49
CA GLN A 72 -0.14 -16.11 -0.01
C GLN A 72 -0.18 -16.16 -1.54
N GLY A 73 0.40 -15.16 -2.23
CA GLY A 73 0.36 -15.07 -3.67
C GLY A 73 -0.96 -14.54 -4.21
N GLU A 74 -1.82 -13.96 -3.38
CA GLU A 74 -3.03 -13.29 -3.86
C GLU A 74 -2.69 -11.89 -4.37
N GLU A 75 -3.16 -11.59 -5.58
CA GLU A 75 -3.06 -10.24 -6.14
C GLU A 75 -4.05 -9.30 -5.45
N LEU A 76 -3.52 -8.16 -4.98
CA LEU A 76 -4.23 -7.12 -4.25
C LEU A 76 -4.56 -5.98 -5.21
N SER A 77 -5.82 -5.55 -5.19
CA SER A 77 -6.24 -4.31 -5.84
C SER A 77 -5.64 -3.09 -5.14
N TRP A 78 -5.62 -1.96 -5.82
CA TRP A 78 -5.21 -0.69 -5.22
C TRP A 78 -6.00 -0.40 -3.92
N GLU A 79 -7.30 -0.61 -3.95
CA GLU A 79 -8.18 -0.39 -2.81
C GLU A 79 -7.90 -1.40 -1.67
N ASP A 80 -7.41 -2.60 -1.97
CA ASP A 80 -6.97 -3.54 -0.92
C ASP A 80 -5.78 -2.97 -0.15
N LEU A 81 -4.83 -2.33 -0.82
CA LEU A 81 -3.67 -1.71 -0.15
C LEU A 81 -4.12 -0.60 0.78
N VAL A 82 -5.03 0.26 0.31
CA VAL A 82 -5.61 1.35 1.10
C VAL A 82 -6.34 0.78 2.33
N LEU A 83 -7.18 -0.23 2.15
CA LEU A 83 -7.88 -0.86 3.27
C LEU A 83 -6.91 -1.54 4.25
N ASN A 84 -5.80 -2.12 3.80
CA ASN A 84 -4.76 -2.64 4.69
C ASN A 84 -4.05 -1.54 5.49
N TYR A 85 -3.74 -0.40 4.87
CA TYR A 85 -3.26 0.78 5.58
C TYR A 85 -4.24 1.21 6.67
N MET A 86 -5.51 1.35 6.31
CA MET A 86 -6.55 1.79 7.24
C MET A 86 -6.70 0.81 8.40
N LYS A 87 -6.74 -0.48 8.10
CA LYS A 87 -6.80 -1.54 9.11
C LYS A 87 -5.61 -1.50 10.05
N ALA A 88 -4.40 -1.37 9.51
CA ALA A 88 -3.17 -1.29 10.31
C ALA A 88 -3.15 -0.04 11.19
N LEU A 89 -3.40 1.14 10.61
CA LEU A 89 -3.44 2.41 11.33
C LEU A 89 -4.44 2.38 12.46
N ASN A 90 -5.67 1.91 12.23
CA ASN A 90 -6.72 1.84 13.24
C ASN A 90 -6.33 1.01 14.49
N THR A 91 -5.36 0.09 14.37
CA THR A 91 -4.89 -0.67 15.55
C THR A 91 -4.06 0.15 16.54
N PHE A 92 -3.37 1.20 16.09
CA PHE A 92 -2.44 1.98 16.93
C PHE A 92 -2.65 3.51 16.87
N MET A 93 -3.28 4.01 15.82
CA MET A 93 -3.78 5.38 15.69
C MET A 93 -5.20 5.39 16.21
N ARG A 94 -5.41 6.03 17.36
CA ARG A 94 -6.75 6.25 17.93
C ARG A 94 -7.36 7.56 17.42
N GLU A 95 -7.17 7.84 16.13
CA GLU A 95 -7.54 9.10 15.50
C GLU A 95 -8.61 8.89 14.45
N GLN A 96 -9.47 9.89 14.28
CA GLN A 96 -10.46 9.87 13.22
C GLN A 96 -9.83 10.22 11.88
N ILE A 97 -9.87 9.28 10.93
CA ILE A 97 -9.35 9.50 9.58
C ILE A 97 -10.51 9.40 8.59
N GLY A 98 -10.64 10.39 7.71
CA GLY A 98 -11.61 10.37 6.63
C GLY A 98 -11.06 9.64 5.40
N VAL A 99 -11.86 8.74 4.82
CA VAL A 99 -11.44 7.93 3.68
C VAL A 99 -12.53 7.87 2.61
N CYS A 100 -12.14 8.09 1.36
CA CYS A 100 -12.96 7.85 0.17
C CYS A 100 -12.28 6.78 -0.69
N ILE A 101 -12.95 5.64 -0.90
CA ILE A 101 -12.47 4.51 -1.70
C ILE A 101 -13.61 4.03 -2.61
N ASN A 102 -13.33 3.82 -3.89
CA ASN A 102 -14.28 3.27 -4.86
C ASN A 102 -14.33 1.73 -4.81
N LYS A 103 -14.61 1.15 -3.64
CA LYS A 103 -14.73 -0.30 -3.41
C LYS A 103 -15.76 -0.63 -2.35
N ASN A 104 -16.50 -1.72 -2.53
CA ASN A 104 -17.38 -2.25 -1.49
C ASN A 104 -16.55 -2.70 -0.29
N ILE A 105 -16.79 -2.07 0.86
CA ILE A 105 -16.14 -2.44 2.12
C ILE A 105 -16.94 -3.56 2.78
N PRO A 106 -16.33 -4.73 3.07
CA PRO A 106 -17.01 -5.79 3.81
C PRO A 106 -17.51 -5.27 5.16
N ARG A 107 -18.75 -5.61 5.53
CA ARG A 107 -19.38 -5.14 6.78
C ARG A 107 -18.56 -5.48 8.04
N THR A 108 -17.85 -6.60 8.02
CA THR A 108 -16.94 -7.00 9.11
C THR A 108 -15.81 -5.99 9.28
N LEU A 109 -15.20 -5.56 8.17
CA LEU A 109 -14.16 -4.54 8.20
C LEU A 109 -14.74 -3.17 8.59
N ASP A 110 -15.90 -2.80 8.07
CA ASP A 110 -16.57 -1.54 8.40
C ASP A 110 -16.79 -1.37 9.92
N ASN A 111 -17.17 -2.45 10.60
CA ASN A 111 -17.30 -2.45 12.06
C ASN A 111 -15.95 -2.30 12.79
N ASP A 112 -14.89 -2.91 12.26
CA ASP A 112 -13.54 -2.86 12.83
C ASP A 112 -12.92 -1.45 12.69
N LEU A 113 -13.34 -0.70 11.67
CA LEU A 113 -12.86 0.63 11.32
C LEU A 113 -13.59 1.74 12.11
N THR A 114 -13.72 1.56 13.42
CA THR A 114 -14.58 2.38 14.31
C THR A 114 -14.23 3.87 14.33
N TYR A 115 -13.00 4.25 13.99
CA TYR A 115 -12.54 5.63 13.96
C TYR A 115 -12.58 6.24 12.55
N LEU A 116 -13.10 5.56 11.54
CA LEU A 116 -13.04 6.06 10.16
C LEU A 116 -14.37 6.65 9.70
N ILE A 117 -14.32 7.88 9.18
CA ILE A 117 -15.43 8.46 8.43
C ILE A 117 -15.27 8.01 6.98
N VAL A 118 -15.87 6.88 6.62
CA VAL A 118 -15.96 6.45 5.23
C VAL A 118 -17.03 7.30 4.53
N GLN A 119 -16.61 8.28 3.75
CA GLN A 119 -17.54 9.00 2.87
C GLN A 119 -17.62 8.29 1.53
N ARG A 120 -18.82 7.82 1.19
CA ARG A 120 -19.18 7.23 -0.12
C ARG A 120 -19.65 8.34 -1.05
N LYS A 121 -18.76 9.28 -1.41
CA LYS A 121 -19.12 10.41 -2.28
C LYS A 121 -18.09 10.61 -3.39
N ASP A 122 -18.55 10.86 -4.60
CA ASP A 122 -17.74 11.26 -5.76
C ASP A 122 -17.27 12.74 -5.67
N TYR A 123 -17.10 13.29 -4.47
CA TYR A 123 -16.82 14.70 -4.27
C TYR A 123 -15.73 14.94 -3.23
N LYS A 124 -14.70 15.71 -3.65
CA LYS A 124 -13.56 16.14 -2.83
C LYS A 124 -13.94 17.39 -2.03
N ASP A 125 -14.73 17.25 -0.97
CA ASP A 125 -14.75 18.28 0.09
C ASP A 125 -13.75 17.88 1.18
N PHE A 126 -13.34 18.85 2.02
CA PHE A 126 -12.78 18.67 3.37
C PHE A 126 -11.26 18.89 3.64
N HIS A 127 -11.05 19.34 4.89
CA HIS A 127 -9.88 19.90 5.56
C HIS A 127 -8.89 18.88 6.19
N ASP A 128 -7.60 19.09 5.95
CA ASP A 128 -6.42 18.75 6.79
C ASP A 128 -6.12 17.30 7.25
N ASN A 129 -7.03 16.32 7.23
CA ASN A 129 -6.70 14.93 7.65
C ASN A 129 -7.43 13.84 6.82
N PHE A 130 -7.09 13.68 5.54
CA PHE A 130 -7.80 12.76 4.63
C PHE A 130 -6.90 11.85 3.81
N PHE A 131 -7.36 10.62 3.61
CA PHE A 131 -6.86 9.69 2.60
C PHE A 131 -7.88 9.67 1.45
N ILE A 132 -7.46 10.02 0.25
CA ILE A 132 -8.29 9.88 -0.96
C ILE A 132 -7.66 8.79 -1.81
N ALA A 133 -8.44 7.78 -2.20
CA ALA A 133 -8.04 6.74 -3.14
C ALA A 133 -9.13 6.60 -4.20
N VAL A 134 -8.92 7.23 -5.36
CA VAL A 134 -9.87 7.25 -6.48
C VAL A 134 -9.08 7.14 -7.78
N ASP A 135 -9.48 6.22 -8.67
CA ASP A 135 -8.93 6.08 -10.02
C ASP A 135 -7.39 6.01 -10.10
N GLY A 136 -6.75 5.31 -9.16
CA GLY A 136 -5.28 5.17 -9.10
C GLY A 136 -4.54 6.39 -8.54
N GLU A 137 -5.26 7.44 -8.14
CA GLU A 137 -4.69 8.61 -7.45
C GLU A 137 -4.82 8.48 -5.94
N VAL A 138 -3.76 8.89 -5.24
CA VAL A 138 -3.69 8.94 -3.78
C VAL A 138 -3.43 10.36 -3.30
N ILE A 139 -4.30 10.91 -2.47
CA ILE A 139 -3.96 12.07 -1.65
C ILE A 139 -3.73 11.52 -0.24
N PHE A 140 -2.46 11.28 0.07
CA PHE A 140 -1.99 10.83 1.38
C PHE A 140 -1.41 12.03 2.11
N PRO A 141 -1.71 12.30 3.40
CA PRO A 141 -1.22 13.55 4.00
C PRO A 141 0.25 13.54 4.46
N MET A 142 0.95 12.39 4.58
CA MET A 142 1.86 12.30 5.73
C MET A 142 3.37 12.13 5.54
N ILE A 143 3.99 12.22 4.35
CA ILE A 143 5.48 12.29 4.35
C ILE A 143 6.12 13.32 3.43
N THR A 144 5.54 13.72 2.29
CA THR A 144 6.10 14.84 1.53
C THR A 144 5.03 15.54 0.69
N LYS A 145 5.30 16.78 0.23
CA LYS A 145 4.44 17.48 -0.75
C LYS A 145 4.30 16.72 -2.08
N ASN A 146 5.19 15.75 -2.33
CA ASN A 146 5.22 14.87 -3.50
C ASN A 146 4.98 13.41 -3.06
N PHE A 147 4.19 12.66 -3.83
CA PHE A 147 3.96 11.24 -3.59
C PHE A 147 5.25 10.42 -3.83
N ASP A 148 5.60 9.54 -2.88
CA ASP A 148 6.77 8.66 -2.92
C ASP A 148 6.32 7.21 -2.71
N ILE A 149 6.36 6.43 -3.79
CA ILE A 149 5.82 5.07 -3.81
C ILE A 149 6.67 4.07 -3.03
N ASP A 150 8.00 4.20 -3.07
CA ASP A 150 8.90 3.33 -2.31
C ASP A 150 8.58 3.45 -0.82
N LEU A 151 8.51 4.71 -0.36
CA LEU A 151 8.24 4.98 1.04
C LEU A 151 6.83 4.56 1.44
N ALA A 152 5.85 4.72 0.56
CA ALA A 152 4.51 4.19 0.78
C ALA A 152 4.60 2.67 1.02
N ILE A 153 5.13 1.90 0.08
CA ILE A 153 5.18 0.42 0.18
C ILE A 153 5.91 -0.02 1.46
N ILE A 154 7.03 0.61 1.80
CA ILE A 154 7.75 0.33 3.05
C ILE A 154 6.86 0.59 4.27
N LYS A 155 6.15 1.74 4.29
CA LYS A 155 5.23 2.09 5.38
C LYS A 155 4.04 1.16 5.51
N LEU A 156 3.51 0.66 4.39
CA LEU A 156 2.43 -0.34 4.42
C LEU A 156 2.87 -1.56 5.23
N VAL A 157 4.05 -2.10 4.91
CA VAL A 157 4.58 -3.29 5.56
C VAL A 157 4.96 -3.02 7.02
N GLU A 158 5.66 -1.93 7.29
CA GLU A 158 6.05 -1.54 8.64
C GLU A 158 4.80 -1.42 9.55
N TRP A 159 3.74 -0.78 9.08
CA TRP A 159 2.51 -0.61 9.87
C TRP A 159 1.71 -1.89 10.00
N LYS A 160 1.65 -2.73 8.96
CA LYS A 160 1.10 -4.09 9.03
C LYS A 160 1.81 -4.87 10.14
N ASN A 161 3.15 -4.83 10.18
CA ASN A 161 3.93 -5.54 11.18
C ASN A 161 3.75 -4.93 12.58
N ARG A 162 3.72 -3.60 12.70
CA ARG A 162 3.39 -2.88 13.95
C ARG A 162 2.02 -3.27 14.49
N ALA A 163 1.03 -3.43 13.61
CA ALA A 163 -0.33 -3.82 13.94
C ALA A 163 -0.46 -5.30 14.33
N GLY A 164 0.62 -6.08 14.27
CA GLY A 164 0.60 -7.53 14.52
C GLY A 164 -0.17 -8.32 13.46
N MET A 165 -0.39 -7.73 12.28
CA MET A 165 -1.09 -8.39 11.18
C MET A 165 -0.18 -9.44 10.55
N LYS A 166 -0.69 -10.66 10.35
CA LYS A 166 0.09 -11.76 9.76
C LYS A 166 0.37 -11.55 8.27
N ASN A 167 -0.64 -11.09 7.53
CA ASN A 167 -0.57 -10.89 6.09
C ASN A 167 -1.38 -9.65 5.66
N LEU A 168 -1.06 -9.11 4.49
CA LEU A 168 -1.95 -8.20 3.78
C LEU A 168 -3.18 -8.98 3.29
N ILE A 169 -4.34 -8.36 3.43
CA ILE A 169 -5.64 -8.99 3.19
C ILE A 169 -6.16 -8.59 1.82
N LYS A 170 -6.58 -9.57 1.02
CA LYS A 170 -7.44 -9.33 -0.14
C LYS A 170 -8.89 -9.18 0.32
N PHE A 171 -9.45 -7.99 0.20
CA PHE A 171 -10.84 -7.75 0.57
C PHE A 171 -11.74 -8.09 -0.63
N HIS A 172 -12.65 -9.04 -0.43
CA HIS A 172 -13.65 -9.41 -1.43
C HIS A 172 -14.60 -8.24 -1.71
N ASN A 173 -15.13 -8.19 -2.94
CA ASN A 173 -16.29 -7.38 -3.29
C ASN A 173 -17.60 -8.02 -2.84
#